data_AF-A0A3C1DZR2-F1
#
_entry.id   AF-A0A3C1DZR2-F1
#
_cell.length_a   1.000
_cell.length_b   1.000
_cell.length_c   1.000
_cell.angle_alpha   90.00
_cell.angle_beta   90.00
_cell.angle_gamma   90.00
#
_symmetry.space_group_name_H-M   'P 1'
#
loop_
_entity.id
_entity.type
_entity.pdbx_description
1 polymer ?
#
loop_
_entity_poly.entity_id
_entity_poly.type
_entity_poly.pdbx_seq_one_letter_code
_entity_poly.pdbx_strand_id
1 'polypeptide(L)' 'MHLDERKISESLATIELTSVDGGTRPLLTEQGAYLDGFDKPEMRERGTIDLMDALGASLRG' A
#
# COMPACT_ATOMS: atom_id res chain seq x y z
N MET A 1 0.14 -5.05 -11.52
CA MET A 1 0.57 -6.23 -10.72
C MET A 1 0.29 -7.52 -11.47
N HIS A 2 1.14 -8.54 -11.28
CA HIS A 2 1.03 -9.81 -11.99
C HIS A 2 1.05 -11.02 -11.03
N LEU A 3 0.26 -12.04 -11.39
CA LEU A 3 0.39 -13.41 -10.89
C LEU A 3 0.86 -14.26 -12.07
N ASP A 4 2.12 -14.71 -12.03
CA ASP A 4 2.83 -15.24 -13.19
C ASP A 4 2.74 -14.26 -14.38
N GLU A 5 2.30 -14.72 -15.56
CA GLU A 5 2.13 -13.88 -16.76
C GLU A 5 0.79 -13.11 -16.78
N ARG A 6 -0.06 -13.25 -15.74
CA ARG A 6 -1.41 -12.67 -15.73
C ARG A 6 -1.43 -11.36 -14.99
N LYS A 7 -1.95 -10.32 -15.64
CA LYS A 7 -2.22 -9.03 -15.00
C LYS A 7 -3.45 -9.14 -14.10
N ILE A 8 -3.26 -8.97 -12.78
CA ILE A 8 -4.32 -9.21 -11.77
C ILE A 8 -4.92 -7.92 -11.19
N SER A 9 -4.14 -6.85 -11.20
CA SER A 9 -4.59 -5.53 -10.76
C SER A 9 -3.64 -4.45 -11.25
N GLU A 10 -4.06 -3.20 -11.23
CA GLU A 10 -3.16 -2.05 -11.26
C GLU A 10 -3.62 -1.03 -10.24
N SER A 11 -2.66 -0.30 -9.68
CA SER A 11 -2.93 0.70 -8.67
C SER A 11 -2.16 1.97 -8.97
N LEU A 12 -2.79 3.11 -8.69
CA LEU A 12 -2.08 4.39 -8.52
C LEU A 12 -2.03 4.68 -7.02
N ALA A 13 -0.81 4.70 -6.48
CA ALA A 13 -0.58 5.07 -5.08
C ALA A 13 -0.15 6.54 -4.97
N THR A 14 -0.77 7.26 -4.04
CA THR A 14 -0.39 8.61 -3.62
C THR A 14 -0.01 8.57 -2.15
N ILE A 15 1.19 9.04 -1.82
CA ILE A 15 1.68 9.13 -0.44
C ILE A 15 1.94 10.60 -0.12
N GLU A 16 1.15 11.14 0.80
CA GLU A 16 1.33 12.49 1.32
C GLU A 16 2.03 12.44 2.67
N LEU A 17 3.09 13.23 2.82
CA LEU A 17 3.86 13.29 4.06
C LEU A 17 3.61 14.64 4.74
N THR A 18 2.99 14.60 5.92
CA THR A 18 2.80 15.78 6.75
C THR A 18 3.72 15.69 7.96
N SER A 19 4.56 16.71 8.18
CA SER A 19 5.31 16.83 9.43
C SER A 19 4.37 17.09 10.59
N VAL A 20 4.60 16.40 11.71
CA VAL A 20 3.90 16.59 12.98
C VAL A 20 4.95 16.68 14.10
N ASP A 21 4.55 17.17 15.28
CA ASP A 21 5.48 17.17 16.41
C ASP A 21 5.95 15.74 16.71
N GLY A 22 7.27 15.55 16.82
CA GLY A 22 7.89 14.25 17.04
C GLY A 22 7.88 13.27 15.87
N GLY A 23 7.48 13.65 14.65
CA GLY A 23 7.58 12.75 13.49
C GLY A 23 6.87 13.15 12.20
N THR A 24 6.42 12.15 11.45
CA THR A 24 5.73 12.29 10.17
C THR A 24 4.45 11.48 10.18
N ARG A 25 3.35 12.08 9.74
CA ARG A 25 2.07 11.38 9.51
C ARG A 25 1.91 11.14 8.01
N PRO A 26 2.14 9.92 7.51
CA PRO A 26 1.84 9.57 6.13
C PRO A 26 0.33 9.36 5.92
N LEU A 27 -0.19 9.86 4.81
CA LEU A 27 -1.49 9.45 4.27
C LEU A 27 -1.24 8.72 2.94
N LEU A 28 -1.53 7.42 2.92
CA LEU A 28 -1.42 6.60 1.72
C LEU A 28 -2.83 6.38 1.16
N THR A 29 -3.04 6.81 -0.07
CA THR A 29 -4.25 6.51 -0.85
C THR A 29 -3.87 5.61 -2.02
N GLU A 30 -4.57 4.49 -2.18
CA GLU A 30 -4.39 3.57 -3.30
C GLU A 30 -5.68 3.48 -4.12
N GLN A 31 -5.60 3.84 -5.40
CA GLN A 31 -6.70 3.73 -6.35
C GLN A 31 -6.47 2.46 -7.19
N GLY A 32 -7.10 1.36 -6.79
CA GLY A 32 -6.91 0.05 -7.40
C GLY A 32 -7.99 -0.34 -8.42
N ALA A 33 -7.57 -0.91 -9.55
CA ALA A 33 -8.39 -1.67 -10.47
C ALA A 33 -8.06 -3.16 -10.32
N TYR A 34 -9.05 -3.97 -9.93
CA TYR A 34 -8.89 -5.40 -9.64
C TYR A 34 -9.54 -6.23 -10.75
N LEU A 35 -8.76 -7.10 -11.38
CA LEU A 35 -9.14 -7.81 -12.61
C LEU A 35 -9.46 -9.27 -12.29
N ASP A 36 -10.62 -9.72 -12.79
CA ASP A 36 -11.01 -11.13 -12.89
C ASP A 36 -11.00 -11.92 -11.57
N GLY A 37 -11.02 -11.23 -10.42
CA GLY A 37 -11.16 -11.82 -9.09
C GLY A 37 -9.91 -12.50 -8.53
N PHE A 38 -8.75 -12.38 -9.17
CA PHE A 38 -7.47 -12.92 -8.68
C PHE A 38 -6.90 -12.12 -7.51
N ASP A 39 -7.34 -10.88 -7.38
CA ASP A 39 -6.92 -9.93 -6.37
C ASP A 39 -8.15 -9.21 -5.82
N LYS A 40 -8.05 -8.69 -4.61
CA LYS A 40 -9.17 -8.04 -3.93
C LYS A 40 -8.74 -6.80 -3.15
N PRO A 41 -9.60 -5.77 -3.08
CA PRO A 41 -9.34 -4.56 -2.30
C PRO A 41 -8.90 -4.85 -0.87
N GLU A 42 -9.56 -5.79 -0.19
CA GLU A 42 -9.31 -6.08 1.23
C GLU A 42 -7.96 -6.78 1.44
N MET A 43 -7.55 -7.62 0.49
CA MET A 43 -6.24 -8.28 0.52
C MET A 43 -5.12 -7.26 0.31
N ARG A 44 -5.34 -6.31 -0.62
CA ARG A 44 -4.37 -5.27 -0.92
C ARG A 44 -4.23 -4.27 0.22
N GLU A 45 -5.34 -3.86 0.82
CA GLU A 45 -5.34 -3.02 2.03
C GLU A 45 -4.54 -3.67 3.15
N ARG A 46 -4.80 -4.96 3.44
CA ARG A 46 -4.05 -5.68 4.48
C ARG A 46 -2.56 -5.73 4.20
N GLY A 47 -2.16 -6.10 2.99
CA GLY A 47 -0.74 -6.16 2.61
C GLY A 47 -0.07 -4.79 2.68
N THR A 48 -0.75 -3.73 2.27
CA THR A 48 -0.24 -2.36 2.38
C THR A 48 -0.07 -1.94 3.84
N ILE A 49 -0.98 -2.30 4.75
CA ILE A 49 -0.81 -2.08 6.19
C ILE A 49 0.44 -2.79 6.71
N ASP A 50 0.63 -4.07 6.36
CA ASP A 50 1.79 -4.85 6.80
C ASP A 50 3.12 -4.21 6.32
N LEU A 51 3.15 -3.68 5.09
CA LEU A 51 4.29 -2.92 4.55
C LEU A 51 4.53 -1.61 5.31
N MET A 52 3.46 -0.90 5.69
CA MET A 52 3.58 0.35 6.46
C MET A 52 4.08 0.09 7.89
N ASP A 53 3.65 -1.01 8.51
CA ASP A 53 4.18 -1.45 9.81
C ASP A 53 5.66 -1.82 9.72
N ALA A 54 6.05 -2.56 8.68
CA ALA A 54 7.45 -2.91 8.41
C ALA A 54 8.31 -1.66 8.14
N LEU A 55 7.79 -0.69 7.37
CA LEU A 55 8.45 0.60 7.17
C LEU A 55 8.65 1.31 8.51
N GLY A 56 7.60 1.40 9.33
CA GLY A 56 7.69 1.96 10.68
C GLY A 56 8.74 1.26 11.55
N ALA A 57 8.86 -0.06 11.46
CA ALA A 57 9.90 -0.83 12.15
C ALA A 57 11.31 -0.52 11.64
N SER A 58 11.48 -0.42 10.31
CA SER A 58 12.79 -0.17 9.69
C SER A 58 13.37 1.21 10.03
N LEU A 59 12.51 2.16 10.41
CA LEU A 59 12.89 3.53 10.78
C LEU A 59 13.12 3.72 12.28
N ARG A 60 12.80 2.70 13.10
CA ARG A 60 13.14 2.71 14.53
C ARG A 60 14.61 2.31 14.67
N GLY A 61 15.45 3.28 15.01
CA GLY A 61 16.84 3.05 15.43
C GLY A 61 16.92 2.38 16.79
#